data_AF-A0A956MY82-F1
#
_entry.id   AF-A0A956MY82-F1
#
_cell.length_a   1.000
_cell.length_b   1.000
_cell.length_c   1.000
_cell.angle_alpha   90.00
_cell.angle_beta   90.00
_cell.angle_gamma   90.00
#
_symmetry.space_group_name_H-M   'P 1'
#
loop_
_entity.id
_entity.type
_entity.pdbx_description
1 polymer ?
#
loop_
_entity_poly.entity_id
_entity_poly.type
_entity_poly.pdbx_seq_one_letter_code
_entity_poly.pdbx_strand_id
1 'polypeptide(L)'
;MDAIVERCAGLDVHLDTVVACVLYGKLDIKPKKEVKTFSTTTKGLLELLDFINQKECTHVAMESTGIYWKPVWNILESGAFDLIVANAKKIKNVPGRKTDVKDAEWIASLLRCGLIEKSFVPPERIRDLRDLTRLRKEL
;
A
#
# COMPACT_ATOMS: atom_id res chain seq x y z
N MET A 1 8.69 12.50 -14.92
CA MET A 1 7.46 12.37 -14.12
C MET A 1 7.63 13.35 -12.98
N ASP A 2 6.77 14.35 -12.91
CA ASP A 2 6.88 15.38 -11.88
C ASP A 2 6.31 14.84 -10.57
N ALA A 3 7.08 14.99 -9.49
CA ALA A 3 6.64 14.56 -8.17
C ALA A 3 5.64 15.57 -7.61
N ILE A 4 4.55 15.07 -7.02
CA ILE A 4 3.53 15.88 -6.34
C ILE A 4 3.45 15.56 -4.84
N VAL A 5 3.99 14.41 -4.41
CA VAL A 5 4.06 14.00 -2.99
C VAL A 5 5.52 13.92 -2.56
N GLU A 6 5.88 14.60 -1.47
CA GLU A 6 7.25 14.57 -0.96
C GLU A 6 7.58 13.28 -0.21
N ARG A 7 6.59 12.72 0.52
CA ARG A 7 6.72 11.56 1.40
C ARG A 7 5.57 10.59 1.19
N CYS A 8 5.88 9.43 0.61
CA CYS A 8 4.88 8.42 0.25
C CYS A 8 5.44 7.01 0.42
N ALA A 9 4.55 6.04 0.66
CA ALA A 9 4.90 4.62 0.75
C ALA A 9 4.16 3.79 -0.30
N GLY A 10 4.87 2.84 -0.90
CA GLY A 10 4.31 1.78 -1.72
C GLY A 10 4.44 0.44 -1.00
N LEU A 11 3.37 -0.32 -0.95
CA LEU A 11 3.29 -1.62 -0.30
C LEU A 11 2.96 -2.71 -1.32
N ASP A 12 3.76 -3.75 -1.36
CA ASP A 12 3.44 -4.99 -2.05
C ASP A 12 3.03 -6.04 -1.02
N VAL A 13 1.78 -6.50 -1.08
CA VAL A 13 1.14 -7.34 -0.06
C VAL A 13 0.94 -8.76 -0.60
N HIS A 14 1.64 -9.70 0.03
CA HIS A 14 1.49 -11.13 -0.19
C HIS A 14 0.78 -11.80 0.99
N LEU A 15 0.68 -13.14 0.96
CA LEU A 15 0.03 -13.93 2.00
C LEU A 15 0.72 -13.75 3.37
N ASP A 16 2.04 -13.92 3.41
CA ASP A 16 2.81 -13.96 4.67
C ASP A 16 3.64 -12.70 4.92
N THR A 17 3.86 -11.89 3.88
CA THR A 17 4.78 -10.76 3.91
C THR A 17 4.19 -9.51 3.27
N VAL A 18 4.64 -8.37 3.76
CA VAL A 18 4.40 -7.04 3.17
C VAL A 18 5.75 -6.38 2.94
N VAL A 19 6.06 -6.04 1.69
CA VAL A 19 7.25 -5.26 1.36
C VAL A 19 6.86 -3.79 1.27
N ALA A 20 7.43 -2.96 2.13
CA ALA A 20 7.18 -1.53 2.16
C ALA A 20 8.38 -0.77 1.60
N CYS A 21 8.12 0.14 0.65
CA CYS A 21 9.10 1.08 0.14
C CYS A 21 8.63 2.50 0.43
N VAL A 22 9.39 3.25 1.22
CA VAL A 22 9.14 4.67 1.49
C VAL A 22 10.05 5.51 0.62
N LEU A 23 9.45 6.47 -0.08
CA LEU A 23 10.15 7.51 -0.81
C LEU A 23 9.95 8.85 -0.10
N TYR A 24 11.04 9.52 0.23
CA TYR A 24 11.01 10.82 0.91
C TYR A 24 12.06 11.78 0.35
N GLY A 25 11.72 13.07 0.32
CA GLY A 25 12.60 14.16 -0.12
C GLY A 25 11.86 15.18 -0.97
N LYS A 26 12.50 16.34 -1.22
CA LYS A 26 11.91 17.42 -2.01
C LYS A 26 11.52 16.94 -3.42
N LEU A 27 10.54 17.60 -4.02
CA LEU A 27 9.98 17.22 -5.32
C LEU A 27 11.02 17.31 -6.46
N ASP A 28 11.93 18.26 -6.40
CA ASP A 28 12.91 18.56 -7.45
C ASP A 28 14.18 17.71 -7.40
N ILE A 29 14.34 16.88 -6.36
CA ILE A 29 15.53 16.03 -6.18
C ILE A 29 15.14 14.56 -6.23
N LYS A 30 16.13 13.73 -6.57
CA LYS A 30 15.99 12.28 -6.49
C LYS A 30 15.61 11.89 -5.05
N PRO A 31 14.48 11.21 -4.83
CA PRO A 31 14.07 10.85 -3.48
C PRO A 31 15.05 9.88 -2.85
N LYS A 32 15.17 9.98 -1.52
CA LYS A 32 15.73 8.90 -0.72
C LYS A 32 14.70 7.77 -0.65
N LYS A 33 15.20 6.55 -0.65
CA LYS A 33 14.37 5.35 -0.55
C LYS A 33 14.79 4.50 0.63
N GLU A 34 13.80 3.91 1.27
CA GLU A 34 14.00 2.97 2.37
C GLU A 34 13.02 1.82 2.20
N VAL A 35 13.55 0.61 2.15
CA VAL A 35 12.75 -0.60 1.93
C VAL A 35 12.87 -1.49 3.15
N LYS A 36 11.73 -1.99 3.63
CA LYS A 36 11.67 -2.94 4.73
C LYS A 36 10.54 -3.94 4.51
N THR A 37 10.81 -5.20 4.85
CA THR A 37 9.82 -6.29 4.76
C THR A 37 9.28 -6.58 6.15
N PHE A 38 7.97 -6.78 6.22
CA PHE A 38 7.22 -7.07 7.43
C PHE A 38 6.41 -8.36 7.24
N SER A 39 5.98 -8.97 8.34
CA SER A 39 5.03 -10.09 8.29
C SER A 39 3.58 -9.58 8.27
N THR A 40 2.65 -10.40 7.78
CA THR A 40 1.21 -10.12 7.82
C THR A 40 0.56 -10.41 9.18
N THR A 41 1.35 -10.74 10.20
CA THR A 41 0.86 -10.86 11.58
C THR A 41 0.49 -9.49 12.15
N THR A 42 -0.41 -9.43 13.13
CA THR A 42 -0.80 -8.17 13.78
C THR A 42 0.41 -7.39 14.29
N LYS A 43 1.39 -8.08 14.90
CA LYS A 43 2.64 -7.44 15.34
C LYS A 43 3.43 -6.86 14.16
N GLY A 44 3.59 -7.62 13.07
CA GLY A 44 4.30 -7.14 11.88
C GLY A 44 3.62 -5.96 11.20
N LEU A 45 2.28 -5.94 11.18
CA LEU A 45 1.50 -4.84 10.60
C LEU A 45 1.50 -3.58 11.49
N LEU A 46 1.56 -3.73 12.81
CA LEU A 46 1.79 -2.61 13.72
C LEU A 46 3.20 -2.03 13.54
N GLU A 47 4.22 -2.89 13.40
CA GLU A 47 5.59 -2.45 13.09
C GLU A 47 5.67 -1.72 11.73
N LEU A 48 4.87 -2.14 10.75
CA LEU A 48 4.72 -1.46 9.46
C LEU A 48 4.08 -0.08 9.63
N LEU A 49 3.00 0.02 10.41
CA LEU A 49 2.33 1.29 10.70
C LEU A 49 3.28 2.27 11.38
N ASP A 50 4.00 1.80 12.41
CA ASP A 50 5.02 2.61 13.11
C ASP A 50 6.12 3.07 12.17
N PHE A 51 6.58 2.20 11.27
CA PHE A 51 7.60 2.55 10.27
C PHE A 51 7.11 3.65 9.33
N ILE A 52 5.87 3.57 8.83
CA ILE A 52 5.28 4.59 7.95
C ILE A 52 5.13 5.93 8.69
N ASN A 53 4.65 5.88 9.94
CA ASN A 53 4.47 7.06 10.78
C ASN A 53 5.81 7.74 11.13
N GLN A 54 6.84 6.96 11.47
CA GLN A 54 8.19 7.48 11.74
C GLN A 54 8.80 8.20 10.54
N LYS A 55 8.40 7.85 9.31
CA LYS A 55 8.83 8.52 8.08
C LYS A 55 7.92 9.66 7.66
N GLU A 56 6.89 9.97 8.45
CA GLU A 56 5.92 11.05 8.21
C GLU A 56 5.32 10.95 6.80
N CYS A 57 4.97 9.72 6.38
CA CYS A 57 4.35 9.50 5.08
C CYS A 57 2.95 10.11 5.08
N THR A 58 2.61 10.83 4.01
CA THR A 58 1.29 11.45 3.86
C THR A 58 0.35 10.59 3.03
N HIS A 59 0.91 9.77 2.15
CA HIS A 59 0.17 8.91 1.23
C HIS A 59 0.77 7.51 1.24
N VAL A 60 -0.09 6.50 1.24
CA VAL A 60 0.29 5.09 1.21
C VAL A 60 -0.56 4.38 0.16
N ALA A 61 0.09 3.69 -0.77
CA ALA A 61 -0.60 2.84 -1.74
C ALA A 61 -0.17 1.40 -1.55
N MET A 62 -1.13 0.47 -1.62
CA MET A 62 -0.89 -0.96 -1.55
C MET A 62 -1.44 -1.67 -2.79
N GLU A 63 -0.71 -2.69 -3.23
CA GLU A 63 -1.18 -3.68 -4.20
C GLU A 63 -1.20 -5.05 -3.50
N SER A 64 -2.13 -5.92 -3.89
CA SER A 64 -2.24 -7.25 -3.31
C SER A 64 -2.85 -8.23 -4.29
N THR A 65 -2.30 -9.44 -4.31
CA THR A 65 -2.90 -10.57 -5.02
C THR A 65 -4.09 -11.12 -4.21
N GLY A 66 -5.30 -10.66 -4.52
CA GLY A 66 -6.53 -11.21 -3.94
C GLY A 66 -7.05 -10.42 -2.74
N ILE A 67 -7.36 -11.10 -1.63
CA ILE A 67 -8.04 -10.51 -0.45
C ILE A 67 -7.07 -10.05 0.66
N TYR A 68 -5.77 -10.29 0.51
CA TYR A 68 -4.77 -10.04 1.57
C TYR A 68 -4.56 -8.56 1.91
N TRP A 69 -5.03 -7.64 1.06
CA TRP A 69 -5.04 -6.21 1.38
C TRP A 69 -5.96 -5.87 2.57
N LYS A 70 -7.01 -6.65 2.85
CA LYS A 70 -7.97 -6.34 3.92
C LYS A 70 -7.35 -6.24 5.32
N PRO A 71 -6.62 -7.25 5.83
CA PRO A 71 -6.01 -7.16 7.15
C PRO A 71 -4.98 -6.01 7.25
N VAL A 72 -4.24 -5.75 6.17
CA VAL A 72 -3.31 -4.63 6.07
C VAL A 72 -4.07 -3.31 6.16
N TRP A 73 -5.14 -3.15 5.37
CA TRP A 73 -6.00 -1.97 5.38
C TRP A 73 -6.57 -1.69 6.76
N ASN A 74 -7.13 -2.69 7.44
CA ASN A 74 -7.77 -2.50 8.74
C ASN A 74 -6.82 -1.95 9.81
N ILE A 75 -5.53 -2.32 9.76
CA ILE A 75 -4.53 -1.79 10.70
C ILE A 75 -4.07 -0.40 10.27
N LEU A 76 -3.79 -0.22 8.97
CA LEU A 76 -3.28 1.05 8.46
C LEU A 76 -4.33 2.17 8.39
N GLU A 77 -5.63 1.85 8.35
CA GLU A 77 -6.73 2.83 8.35
C GLU A 77 -6.75 3.70 9.63
N SER A 78 -6.07 3.25 10.70
CA SER A 78 -5.85 4.04 11.93
C SER A 78 -4.77 5.13 11.81
N GLY A 79 -3.96 5.09 10.74
CA GLY A 79 -2.88 6.04 10.50
C GLY A 79 -3.35 7.38 9.93
N ALA A 80 -2.56 8.44 10.14
CA ALA A 80 -2.84 9.78 9.64
C ALA A 80 -2.30 10.00 8.21
N PHE A 81 -2.69 9.15 7.26
CA PHE A 81 -2.29 9.22 5.85
C PHE A 81 -3.42 8.81 4.91
N ASP A 82 -3.32 9.23 3.65
CA ASP A 82 -4.25 8.82 2.59
C ASP A 82 -3.89 7.41 2.11
N LEU A 83 -4.71 6.44 2.49
CA LEU A 83 -4.53 5.02 2.17
C LEU A 83 -5.25 4.65 0.88
N ILE A 84 -4.55 3.98 -0.03
CA ILE A 84 -5.03 3.67 -1.37
C ILE A 84 -4.80 2.20 -1.68
N VAL A 85 -5.85 1.49 -2.13
CA VAL A 85 -5.67 0.19 -2.80
C VAL A 85 -5.52 0.45 -4.28
N ALA A 86 -4.35 0.15 -4.82
CA ALA A 86 -4.05 0.37 -6.21
C ALA A 86 -4.68 -0.73 -7.09
N ASN A 87 -5.19 -0.35 -8.26
CA ASN A 87 -5.77 -1.31 -9.18
C ASN A 87 -4.66 -2.02 -9.97
N ALA A 88 -4.44 -3.30 -9.69
CA ALA A 88 -3.42 -4.13 -10.35
C ALA A 88 -3.53 -4.16 -11.89
N LYS A 89 -4.73 -3.98 -12.47
CA LYS A 89 -4.91 -3.94 -13.93
C LYS A 89 -4.46 -2.62 -14.56
N LYS A 90 -4.39 -1.55 -13.77
CA LYS A 90 -4.09 -0.18 -14.21
C LYS A 90 -2.70 0.29 -13.80
N ILE A 91 -2.10 -0.31 -12.77
CA ILE A 91 -0.67 -0.15 -12.54
C ILE A 91 0.06 -0.71 -13.75
N LYS A 92 0.87 0.15 -14.40
CA LYS A 92 1.77 -0.31 -15.47
C LYS A 92 2.70 -1.37 -14.88
N ASN A 93 2.82 -2.52 -15.53
CA ASN A 93 3.75 -3.56 -15.10
C ASN A 93 5.17 -2.99 -14.98
N VAL A 94 5.88 -3.40 -13.94
CA VAL A 94 7.29 -3.03 -13.74
C VAL A 94 8.08 -3.54 -14.95
N PRO A 95 8.76 -2.66 -15.71
CA PRO A 95 9.57 -3.10 -16.84
C PRO A 95 10.77 -3.92 -16.35
N GLY A 96 10.87 -5.18 -16.79
CA GLY A 96 11.97 -6.09 -16.46
C GLY A 96 11.63 -7.13 -15.40
N ARG A 97 12.64 -7.55 -14.61
CA ARG A 97 12.48 -8.64 -13.61
C ARG A 97 11.67 -8.17 -12.41
N LYS A 98 10.45 -8.72 -12.28
CA LYS A 98 9.53 -8.55 -11.16
C LYS A 98 10.16 -9.10 -9.87
N THR A 99 10.20 -8.26 -8.83
CA THR A 99 10.64 -8.63 -7.47
C THR A 99 9.85 -7.77 -6.51
N ASP A 100 9.40 -8.33 -5.39
CA ASP A 100 8.51 -7.67 -4.44
C ASP A 100 9.04 -6.27 -4.00
N VAL A 101 10.36 -6.13 -3.84
CA VAL A 101 11.03 -4.84 -3.56
C VAL A 101 10.86 -3.80 -4.67
N LYS A 102 11.02 -4.22 -5.94
CA LYS A 102 10.85 -3.33 -7.09
C LYS A 102 9.39 -2.98 -7.31
N ASP A 103 8.48 -3.91 -7.02
CA ASP A 103 7.05 -3.69 -7.13
C ASP A 103 6.61 -2.63 -6.10
N ALA A 104 7.04 -2.76 -4.84
CA ALA A 104 6.84 -1.74 -3.81
C ALA A 104 7.47 -0.37 -4.19
N GLU A 105 8.70 -0.36 -4.72
CA GLU A 105 9.37 0.87 -5.19
C GLU A 105 8.63 1.52 -6.37
N TRP A 106 8.10 0.71 -7.28
CA TRP A 106 7.32 1.17 -8.42
C TRP A 106 6.00 1.79 -7.98
N ILE A 107 5.27 1.14 -7.06
CA ILE A 107 4.05 1.67 -6.46
C ILE A 107 4.36 3.01 -5.78
N ALA A 108 5.41 3.09 -4.97
CA ALA A 108 5.79 4.34 -4.31
C ALA A 108 6.10 5.45 -5.33
N SER A 109 6.78 5.12 -6.42
CA SER A 109 7.13 6.07 -7.49
C SER A 109 5.90 6.59 -8.24
N LEU A 110 4.94 5.70 -8.55
CA LEU A 110 3.67 6.09 -9.16
C LEU A 110 2.84 6.96 -8.22
N LEU A 111 2.81 6.61 -6.93
CA LEU A 111 2.12 7.40 -5.90
C LEU A 111 2.72 8.80 -5.78
N ARG A 112 4.04 8.89 -5.77
CA ARG A 112 4.79 10.15 -5.72
C ARG A 112 4.39 11.11 -6.85
N CYS A 113 4.05 10.57 -8.02
CA CYS A 113 3.65 11.33 -9.20
C CYS A 113 2.13 11.47 -9.37
N GLY A 114 1.32 10.96 -8.43
CA GLY A 114 -0.14 11.00 -8.52
C GLY A 114 -0.74 10.10 -9.61
N LEU A 115 0.01 9.12 -10.10
CA LEU A 115 -0.39 8.25 -11.21
C LEU A 115 -1.14 6.98 -10.76
N ILE A 116 -1.45 6.88 -9.47
CA ILE A 116 -2.22 5.75 -8.93
C ILE A 116 -3.70 6.11 -8.92
N GLU A 117 -4.47 5.35 -9.68
CA GLU A 117 -5.93 5.39 -9.58
C GLU A 117 -6.40 4.62 -8.35
N LYS A 118 -7.14 5.30 -7.48
CA LYS A 118 -7.68 4.72 -6.25
C LYS A 118 -8.76 3.69 -6.57
N SER A 119 -8.61 2.46 -6.09
CA SER A 119 -9.74 1.52 -6.06
C SER A 119 -10.72 1.96 -4.99
N PHE A 120 -12.02 1.83 -5.27
CA PHE A 120 -13.04 2.13 -4.27
C PHE A 120 -13.00 1.09 -3.15
N VAL A 121 -12.66 1.53 -1.94
CA VAL A 121 -12.80 0.74 -0.71
C VAL A 121 -14.05 1.23 0.02
N PRO A 122 -15.10 0.39 0.17
CA PRO A 122 -16.30 0.79 0.90
C PRO A 122 -15.98 1.11 2.36
N PRO A 123 -16.77 1.96 3.04
CA PRO A 123 -16.68 2.15 4.48
C PRO A 123 -16.85 0.84 5.25
N GLU A 124 -16.24 0.76 6.43
CA GLU A 124 -16.20 -0.43 7.29
C GLU A 124 -17.55 -1.15 7.42
N ARG A 125 -18.61 -0.44 7.81
CA ARG A 125 -19.97 -0.99 7.92
C ARG A 125 -20.45 -1.70 6.65
N ILE A 126 -20.11 -1.18 5.47
CA ILE A 126 -20.50 -1.81 4.19
C ILE A 126 -19.61 -3.03 3.92
N ARG A 127 -18.32 -2.98 4.28
CA ARG A 127 -17.41 -4.14 4.16
C ARG A 127 -17.90 -5.31 5.01
N ASP A 128 -18.30 -5.05 6.25
CA ASP A 128 -18.80 -6.08 7.18
C ASP A 128 -20.06 -6.76 6.65
N LEU A 129 -21.03 -5.98 6.16
CA LEU A 129 -22.25 -6.52 5.55
C LEU A 129 -21.94 -7.39 4.33
N ARG A 130 -21.00 -6.96 3.48
CA ARG A 130 -20.58 -7.74 2.31
C ARG A 130 -19.94 -9.06 2.72
N ASP A 131 -19.14 -9.07 3.79
CA ASP A 131 -18.49 -10.28 4.28
C ASP A 131 -19.50 -11.28 4.85
N LEU A 132 -20.51 -10.81 5.60
CA LEU A 132 -21.63 -11.65 6.06
C LEU A 132 -22.42 -12.26 4.90
N THR A 133 -22.72 -11.47 3.86
CA THR A 133 -23.46 -11.99 2.68
C THR A 133 -22.67 -13.00 1.86
N ARG A 134 -21.33 -12.84 1.76
CA ARG A 134 -20.46 -13.84 1.12
C ARG A 134 -20.44 -15.14 1.91
N LEU A 135 -20.24 -15.07 3.23
CA LEU A 135 -20.25 -16.24 4.10
C LEU A 135 -21.54 -17.03 3.97
N ARG A 136 -22.70 -16.34 3.96
CA ARG A 136 -24.01 -16.98 3.77
C ARG A 136 -24.14 -17.74 2.44
N LYS A 137 -23.48 -17.26 1.37
CA LYS A 137 -23.55 -17.91 0.05
C LYS A 137 -22.65 -19.14 -0.06
N GLU A 138 -21.63 -19.23 0.80
CA GLU A 138 -20.69 -20.35 0.86
C GLU A 138 -21.14 -21.47 1.80
N LEU A 139 -22.18 -21.22 2.63
CA LEU A 139 -22.92 -22.19 3.44
C LEU A 139 -24.07 -22.81 2.63
#